data_AF-A0A950JQ80-F1
#
_entry.id   AF-A0A950JQ80-F1
#
_cell.length_a   1.000
_cell.length_b   1.000
_cell.length_c   1.000
_cell.angle_alpha   90.00
_cell.angle_beta   90.00
_cell.angle_gamma   90.00
#
_symmetry.space_group_name_H-M   'P 1'
#
loop_
_entity.id
_entity.type
_entity.pdbx_description
1 polymer ?
#
loop_
_entity_poly.entity_id
_entity_poly.type
_entity_poly.pdbx_seq_one_letter_code
_entity_poly.pdbx_strand_id
1 'polypeptide(L)'
;MLGADWHIQFGTGLDRTVRISSFNINDVGYHYIGLRVLAGLTAEGASRKEQLQVISRNAYKYATDKALRLMLPEPKGTFDAIGEKICQELVQMKFAKLSRGGPYELAPNGLRAVQLLSERRYRELRRAMVSAHLGTYDNLRAVFERHLDLGPLWRPILEAGTPLTNADLDSIASVSFSSDEMPVQLGSEIAGLPGKKAEDVIVAAMLARDLPSDRMGVALFRVLCDRLNSLRILNIRRASAKHLEFLESYAVACRSNPGDKWYTELVANGPEGELFRYFISDPDPESKSVQQRIADSIRIAFKTLESEAGYYDLPDVRDLVCEELRIPEASFDEGLIRVLDSSTSPFTVALRYERISARRKPLFRPGESSQLFNLIRGSQ
;
A
#
# COMPACT_ATOMS: atom_id res chain seq x y z
N MET A 1 -39.35 17.57 -9.38
CA MET A 1 -39.66 17.12 -8.00
C MET A 1 -39.33 15.64 -7.97
N LEU A 2 -38.32 15.09 -7.29
CA LEU A 2 -37.48 15.45 -6.13
C LEU A 2 -36.04 14.99 -6.53
N GLY A 3 -34.91 15.65 -6.22
CA GLY A 3 -34.57 16.34 -4.99
C GLY A 3 -34.06 15.33 -3.95
N ALA A 4 -32.85 14.79 -4.11
CA ALA A 4 -32.19 13.97 -3.11
C ALA A 4 -30.75 14.45 -2.91
N ASP A 5 -30.62 15.47 -2.07
CA ASP A 5 -29.39 15.93 -1.46
C ASP A 5 -28.81 14.82 -0.57
N TRP A 6 -27.60 14.35 -0.88
CA TRP A 6 -26.81 13.52 0.01
C TRP A 6 -26.11 14.41 1.04
N HIS A 7 -26.89 14.88 2.03
CA HIS A 7 -26.33 15.43 3.25
C HIS A 7 -25.81 14.30 4.13
N ILE A 8 -24.49 14.08 4.12
CA ILE A 8 -23.83 13.32 5.19
C ILE A 8 -23.85 14.22 6.44
N GLN A 9 -24.79 13.97 7.34
CA GLN A 9 -24.80 14.58 8.67
C GLN A 9 -23.59 14.08 9.46
N PHE A 10 -22.74 15.02 9.89
CA PHE A 10 -21.69 14.76 10.88
C PHE A 10 -22.36 14.52 12.24
N GLY A 11 -22.42 13.25 12.65
CA GLY A 11 -22.91 12.87 13.97
C GLY A 11 -22.02 13.47 15.07
N THR A 12 -22.61 14.35 15.86
CA THR A 12 -22.12 14.78 17.18
C THR A 12 -22.48 13.70 18.20
N GLY A 13 -21.71 12.62 18.21
CA GLY A 13 -21.90 11.52 19.16
C GLY A 13 -20.62 10.71 19.29
N LEU A 14 -20.21 10.44 20.53
CA LEU A 14 -19.08 9.61 20.90
C LEU A 14 -19.27 8.16 20.39
N ASP A 15 -18.98 7.92 19.11
CA ASP A 15 -18.55 6.61 18.63
C ASP A 15 -17.02 6.65 18.64
N ARG A 16 -16.39 6.08 19.69
CA ARG A 16 -14.94 6.20 19.94
C ARG A 16 -14.06 5.48 18.91
N THR A 17 -14.65 4.75 17.96
CA THR A 17 -13.92 4.18 16.83
C THR A 17 -13.61 5.29 15.82
N VAL A 18 -12.36 5.76 15.77
CA VAL A 18 -11.92 6.72 14.74
C VAL A 18 -11.83 5.96 13.42
N ARG A 19 -12.82 6.18 12.56
CA ARG A 19 -12.82 5.66 11.20
C ARG A 19 -11.92 6.54 10.35
N ILE A 20 -11.19 5.96 9.40
CA ILE A 20 -10.56 6.75 8.33
C ILE A 20 -11.68 7.52 7.61
N SER A 21 -11.82 8.80 7.90
CA SER A 21 -12.83 9.69 7.34
C SER A 21 -12.40 10.27 5.98
N SER A 22 -11.14 10.06 5.60
CA SER A 22 -10.46 10.63 4.46
C SER A 22 -10.15 9.57 3.40
N PHE A 23 -11.15 9.27 2.57
CA PHE A 23 -11.04 8.38 1.40
C PHE A 23 -9.96 8.77 0.37
N ASN A 24 -9.29 9.93 0.54
CA ASN A 24 -8.39 10.52 -0.45
C ASN A 24 -6.89 10.44 -0.07
N ILE A 25 -6.55 9.97 1.14
CA ILE A 25 -5.15 9.81 1.56
C ILE A 25 -4.86 8.32 1.64
N ASN A 26 -4.43 7.74 0.52
CA ASN A 26 -3.99 6.34 0.48
C ASN A 26 -2.46 6.21 0.60
N ASP A 27 -1.71 7.25 0.24
CA ASP A 27 -0.25 7.26 0.36
C ASP A 27 0.20 7.93 1.67
N VAL A 28 0.83 7.14 2.55
CA VAL A 28 1.45 7.61 3.81
C VAL A 28 2.57 8.62 3.56
N GLY A 29 3.10 8.67 2.33
CA GLY A 29 3.94 9.76 1.82
C GLY A 29 3.44 11.16 2.21
N TYR A 30 2.12 11.36 2.16
CA TYR A 30 1.49 12.64 2.49
C TYR A 30 1.59 13.01 3.98
N HIS A 31 1.59 12.04 4.89
CA HIS A 31 1.77 12.32 6.33
C HIS A 31 3.19 12.80 6.62
N TYR A 32 4.21 12.25 5.95
CA TYR A 32 5.59 12.73 6.08
C TYR A 32 5.74 14.18 5.59
N ILE A 33 5.03 14.55 4.52
CA ILE A 33 4.97 15.94 4.04
C ILE A 33 4.35 16.84 5.11
N GLY A 34 3.19 16.45 5.66
CA GLY A 34 2.54 17.19 6.74
C GLY A 34 3.47 17.40 7.95
N LEU A 35 4.12 16.34 8.43
CA LEU A 35 5.09 16.41 9.53
C LEU A 35 6.21 17.41 9.26
N ARG A 36 6.83 17.36 8.07
CA ARG A 36 7.93 18.27 7.70
C ARG A 36 7.47 19.72 7.58
N VAL A 37 6.32 19.96 6.98
CA VAL A 37 5.80 21.33 6.80
C VAL A 37 5.41 21.93 8.14
N LEU A 38 4.73 21.18 9.01
CA LEU A 38 4.40 21.65 10.36
C LEU A 38 5.67 21.92 11.17
N ALA A 39 6.70 21.07 11.08
CA ALA A 39 7.97 21.32 11.76
C ALA A 39 8.63 22.66 11.36
N GLY A 40 8.64 22.98 10.06
CA GLY A 40 9.22 24.22 9.57
C GLY A 40 8.35 25.45 9.88
N LEU A 41 7.09 25.40 9.49
CA LEU A 41 6.22 26.59 9.52
C LEU A 41 5.68 26.93 10.92
N THR A 42 5.56 25.97 11.83
CA THR A 42 5.21 26.28 13.22
C THR A 42 6.33 27.07 13.91
N ALA A 43 7.60 26.81 13.57
CA ALA A 43 8.73 27.59 14.09
C ALA A 43 8.74 29.04 13.56
N GLU A 44 8.19 29.26 12.37
CA GLU A 44 8.10 30.56 11.70
C GLU A 44 6.82 31.35 12.08
N GLY A 45 5.94 30.79 12.92
CA GLY A 45 4.70 31.45 13.33
C GLY A 45 3.63 31.54 12.24
N ALA A 46 3.69 30.67 11.23
CA ALA A 46 2.75 30.69 10.10
C ALA A 46 1.30 30.46 10.53
N SER A 47 0.37 31.10 9.82
CA SER A 47 -1.07 30.91 10.02
C SER A 47 -1.52 29.51 9.60
N ARG A 48 -2.66 29.06 10.13
CA ARG A 48 -3.29 27.78 9.72
C ARG A 48 -3.47 27.72 8.20
N LYS A 49 -3.97 28.80 7.58
CA LYS A 49 -4.23 28.84 6.14
C LYS A 49 -2.95 28.62 5.33
N GLU A 50 -1.85 29.25 5.73
CA GLU A 50 -0.55 29.08 5.06
C GLU A 50 -0.04 27.64 5.22
N GLN A 51 -0.12 27.05 6.41
CA GLN A 51 0.24 25.65 6.62
C GLN A 51 -0.52 24.73 5.68
N LEU A 52 -1.84 24.86 5.61
CA LEU A 52 -2.69 24.02 4.77
C LEU A 52 -2.34 24.17 3.28
N GLN A 53 -2.14 25.40 2.80
CA GLN A 53 -1.76 25.67 1.41
C GLN A 53 -0.40 25.08 1.05
N VAL A 54 0.60 25.22 1.93
CA VAL A 54 1.94 24.67 1.69
C VAL A 54 1.91 23.15 1.72
N ILE A 55 1.15 22.52 2.62
CA ILE A 55 0.97 21.06 2.64
C ILE A 55 0.31 20.61 1.33
N SER A 56 -0.80 21.22 0.91
CA SER A 56 -1.50 20.86 -0.33
C SER A 56 -0.58 20.95 -1.55
N ARG A 57 0.18 22.05 -1.67
CA ARG A 57 1.14 22.23 -2.76
C ARG A 57 2.25 21.17 -2.77
N ASN A 58 2.79 20.83 -1.61
CA ASN A 58 3.84 19.81 -1.52
C ASN A 58 3.29 18.40 -1.77
N ALA A 59 2.07 18.10 -1.34
CA ALA A 59 1.40 16.83 -1.62
C ALA A 59 1.13 16.67 -3.13
N TYR A 60 0.64 17.73 -3.79
CA TYR A 60 0.46 17.75 -5.24
C TYR A 60 1.79 17.55 -5.97
N LYS A 61 2.82 18.33 -5.61
CA LYS A 61 4.17 18.17 -6.18
C LYS A 61 4.68 16.74 -6.03
N TYR A 62 4.58 16.15 -4.83
CA TYR A 62 4.99 14.77 -4.61
C TYR A 62 4.23 13.78 -5.49
N ALA A 63 2.91 13.94 -5.64
CA ALA A 63 2.08 13.08 -6.48
C ALA A 63 2.48 13.19 -7.96
N THR A 64 2.67 14.41 -8.47
CA THR A 64 3.12 14.68 -9.84
C THR A 64 4.53 14.16 -10.08
N ASP A 65 5.48 14.46 -9.19
CA ASP A 65 6.85 13.96 -9.29
C ASP A 65 6.89 12.42 -9.26
N LYS A 66 6.03 11.78 -8.44
CA LYS A 66 5.92 10.31 -8.39
C LYS A 66 5.33 9.77 -9.69
N ALA A 67 4.28 10.39 -10.23
CA ALA A 67 3.69 9.99 -11.50
C ALA A 67 4.70 10.11 -12.65
N LEU A 68 5.36 11.27 -12.77
CA LEU A 68 6.41 11.51 -13.77
C LEU A 68 7.56 10.50 -13.65
N ARG A 69 8.09 10.31 -12.43
CA ARG A 69 9.18 9.36 -12.18
C ARG A 69 8.81 7.94 -12.57
N LEU A 70 7.56 7.54 -12.41
CA LEU A 70 7.10 6.19 -12.70
C LEU A 70 6.44 6.06 -14.08
N MET A 71 6.48 7.12 -14.92
CA MET A 71 5.81 7.21 -16.21
C MET A 71 4.30 6.87 -16.13
N LEU A 72 3.65 7.32 -15.05
CA LEU A 72 2.23 7.14 -14.82
C LEU A 72 1.44 8.37 -15.27
N PRO A 73 0.13 8.22 -15.54
CA PRO A 73 -0.74 9.36 -15.79
C PRO A 73 -0.70 10.38 -14.64
N GLU A 74 -0.88 11.65 -14.98
CA GLU A 74 -0.94 12.72 -13.98
C GLU A 74 -2.06 12.49 -12.94
N PRO A 75 -1.81 12.88 -11.67
CA PRO A 75 -2.81 12.76 -10.63
C PRO A 75 -4.04 13.63 -10.96
N LYS A 76 -5.24 13.04 -10.86
CA LYS A 76 -6.51 13.75 -11.09
C LYS A 76 -6.97 14.48 -9.81
N GLY A 77 -7.60 15.65 -9.96
CA GLY A 77 -8.22 16.42 -8.87
C GLY A 77 -7.45 17.68 -8.44
N THR A 78 -8.05 18.55 -7.62
CA THR A 78 -7.51 19.89 -7.34
C THR A 78 -6.61 19.99 -6.10
N PHE A 79 -6.50 18.92 -5.29
CA PHE A 79 -5.68 18.85 -4.06
C PHE A 79 -5.97 19.95 -3.00
N ASP A 80 -6.89 20.88 -3.22
CA ASP A 80 -7.12 22.04 -2.35
C ASP A 80 -7.37 21.67 -0.89
N ALA A 81 -8.22 20.66 -0.67
CA ALA A 81 -8.61 20.19 0.66
C ALA A 81 -7.66 19.14 1.26
N ILE A 82 -6.59 18.74 0.56
CA ILE A 82 -5.74 17.64 1.03
C ILE A 82 -4.93 18.03 2.26
N GLY A 83 -4.46 19.28 2.34
CA GLY A 83 -3.70 19.77 3.48
C GLY A 83 -4.48 19.66 4.79
N GLU A 84 -5.76 20.03 4.77
CA GLU A 84 -6.62 19.93 5.96
C GLU A 84 -6.84 18.47 6.36
N LYS A 85 -7.09 17.58 5.38
CA LYS A 85 -7.25 16.14 5.65
C LYS A 85 -5.97 15.52 6.23
N ILE A 86 -4.79 15.88 5.72
CA ILE A 86 -3.49 15.42 6.24
C ILE A 86 -3.32 15.86 7.69
N CYS A 87 -3.58 17.14 8.00
CA CYS A 87 -3.49 17.64 9.38
C CYS A 87 -4.47 16.95 10.32
N GLN A 88 -5.72 16.73 9.89
CA GLN A 88 -6.73 16.02 10.68
C GLN A 88 -6.28 14.58 11.01
N GLU A 89 -5.74 13.85 10.04
CA GLU A 89 -5.19 12.51 10.29
C GLU A 89 -3.97 12.53 11.22
N LEU A 90 -3.07 13.51 11.07
CA LEU A 90 -1.94 13.67 11.99
C LEU A 90 -2.41 13.96 13.42
N VAL A 91 -3.51 14.70 13.60
CA VAL A 91 -4.13 14.90 14.92
C VAL A 91 -4.72 13.60 15.46
N GLN A 92 -5.45 12.84 14.64
CA GLN A 92 -6.02 11.55 15.05
C GLN A 92 -4.93 10.56 15.49
N MET A 93 -3.82 10.50 14.76
CA MET A 93 -2.63 9.70 15.09
C MET A 93 -1.77 10.29 16.22
N LYS A 94 -2.19 11.41 16.83
CA LYS A 94 -1.47 12.09 17.92
C LYS A 94 -0.06 12.57 17.53
N PHE A 95 0.18 12.80 16.25
CA PHE A 95 1.40 13.44 15.75
C PHE A 95 1.29 14.96 15.74
N ALA A 96 0.07 15.50 15.63
CA ALA A 96 -0.20 16.93 15.71
C ALA A 96 -1.30 17.21 16.74
N LYS A 97 -1.46 18.48 17.07
CA LYS A 97 -2.57 19.03 17.86
C LYS A 97 -3.03 20.33 17.21
N LEU A 98 -4.30 20.66 17.38
CA LEU A 98 -4.85 21.93 16.94
C LEU A 98 -4.89 22.89 18.14
N SER A 99 -4.16 23.99 18.05
CA SER A 99 -4.24 25.07 19.05
C SER A 99 -5.60 25.75 18.93
N ARG A 100 -6.25 26.13 20.04
CA ARG A 100 -7.62 26.67 20.02
C ARG A 100 -7.74 27.87 19.07
N GLY A 101 -8.44 27.68 17.94
CA GLY A 101 -8.58 28.71 16.89
C GLY A 101 -7.29 29.05 16.13
N GLY A 102 -6.20 28.33 16.38
CA GLY A 102 -4.85 28.62 15.89
C GLY A 102 -4.33 27.64 14.83
N PRO A 103 -3.03 27.70 14.53
CA PRO A 103 -2.37 26.75 13.63
C PRO A 103 -2.28 25.34 14.22
N TYR A 104 -1.91 24.40 13.37
CA TYR A 104 -1.51 23.06 13.81
C TYR A 104 -0.09 23.11 14.39
N GLU A 105 0.12 22.37 15.47
CA GLU A 105 1.40 22.20 16.14
C GLU A 105 1.76 20.72 16.23
N LEU A 106 3.06 20.41 16.18
CA LEU A 106 3.50 19.04 16.43
C LEU A 106 3.28 18.66 17.89
N ALA A 107 2.73 17.47 18.10
CA ALA A 107 2.72 16.80 19.40
C ALA A 107 4.08 16.11 19.65
N PRO A 108 4.36 15.61 20.88
CA PRO A 108 5.63 14.94 21.19
C PRO A 108 5.98 13.80 20.22
N ASN A 109 4.98 12.99 19.83
CA ASN A 109 5.19 11.92 18.85
C ASN A 109 5.55 12.47 17.46
N GLY A 110 4.97 13.61 17.06
CA GLY A 110 5.28 14.27 15.78
C GLY A 110 6.69 14.85 15.76
N LEU A 111 7.12 15.46 16.87
CA LEU A 111 8.50 15.92 17.05
C LEU A 111 9.49 14.75 16.96
N ARG A 112 9.20 13.62 17.62
CA ARG A 112 10.01 12.41 17.52
C ARG A 112 10.06 11.88 16.09
N ALA A 113 8.94 11.87 15.37
CA ALA A 113 8.91 11.44 13.97
C ALA A 113 9.77 12.34 13.06
N VAL A 114 9.72 13.66 13.27
CA VAL A 114 10.56 14.62 12.53
C VAL A 114 12.04 14.47 12.87
N GLN A 115 12.36 14.17 14.13
CA GLN A 115 13.74 13.85 14.54
C GLN A 115 14.25 12.61 13.81
N LEU A 116 13.46 11.52 13.78
CA LEU A 116 13.82 10.29 13.05
C LEU A 116 14.01 10.55 11.56
N LEU A 117 13.17 11.38 10.94
CA LEU A 117 13.32 11.83 9.56
C LEU A 117 14.67 12.56 9.35
N SER A 118 15.03 13.46 10.26
CA SER A 118 16.24 14.28 10.17
C SER A 118 17.51 13.46 10.39
N GLU A 119 17.46 12.49 11.32
CA GLU A 119 18.53 11.52 11.60
C GLU A 119 18.64 10.39 10.55
N ARG A 120 17.79 10.41 9.51
CA ARG A 120 17.70 9.35 8.47
C ARG A 120 17.40 7.96 9.04
N ARG A 121 16.74 7.88 10.20
CA ARG A 121 16.33 6.62 10.86
C ARG A 121 14.99 6.13 10.29
N TYR A 122 14.96 5.90 8.98
CA TYR A 122 13.72 5.64 8.23
C TYR A 122 13.00 4.37 8.67
N ARG A 123 13.73 3.32 9.07
CA ARG A 123 13.14 2.07 9.58
C ARG A 123 12.32 2.31 10.84
N GLU A 124 12.88 3.04 11.81
CA GLU A 124 12.18 3.37 13.05
C GLU A 124 10.99 4.29 12.83
N LEU A 125 11.14 5.27 11.94
CA LEU A 125 10.05 6.14 11.54
C LEU A 125 8.89 5.34 10.95
N ARG A 126 9.18 4.41 10.01
CA ARG A 126 8.16 3.53 9.42
C ARG A 126 7.44 2.73 10.49
N ARG A 127 8.17 2.14 11.45
CA ARG A 127 7.58 1.41 12.58
C ARG A 127 6.65 2.28 13.42
N ALA A 128 7.06 3.50 13.74
CA ALA A 128 6.22 4.45 14.44
C ALA A 128 4.95 4.79 13.65
N MET A 129 5.05 4.95 12.32
CA MET A 129 3.90 5.21 11.45
C MET A 129 2.97 4.01 11.37
N VAL A 130 3.47 2.77 11.22
CA VAL A 130 2.65 1.56 11.23
C VAL A 130 1.91 1.42 12.56
N SER A 131 2.61 1.55 13.69
CA SER A 131 2.00 1.47 15.03
C SER A 131 0.91 2.52 15.20
N ALA A 132 1.17 3.78 14.82
CA ALA A 132 0.17 4.85 14.91
C ALA A 132 -1.06 4.56 14.03
N HIS A 133 -0.87 4.09 12.80
CA HIS A 133 -1.97 3.77 11.88
C HIS A 133 -2.84 2.62 12.39
N LEU A 134 -2.22 1.49 12.77
CA LEU A 134 -2.94 0.31 13.26
C LEU A 134 -3.60 0.58 14.63
N GLY A 135 -3.01 1.45 15.45
CA GLY A 135 -3.57 1.86 16.73
C GLY A 135 -4.70 2.89 16.64
N THR A 136 -4.73 3.68 15.57
CA THR A 136 -5.75 4.73 15.37
C THR A 136 -6.98 4.22 14.62
N TYR A 137 -6.80 3.33 13.64
CA TYR A 137 -7.84 2.97 12.68
C TYR A 137 -8.24 1.50 12.77
N ASP A 138 -9.38 1.21 13.41
CA ASP A 138 -9.86 -0.17 13.62
C ASP A 138 -10.16 -0.90 12.32
N ASN A 139 -10.70 -0.20 11.32
CA ASN A 139 -10.97 -0.78 10.00
C ASN A 139 -9.68 -1.16 9.27
N LEU A 140 -8.63 -0.33 9.35
CA LEU A 140 -7.32 -0.64 8.78
C LEU A 140 -6.71 -1.86 9.47
N ARG A 141 -6.79 -1.91 10.81
CA ARG A 141 -6.31 -3.04 11.61
C ARG A 141 -7.08 -4.33 11.28
N ALA A 142 -8.41 -4.28 11.19
CA ALA A 142 -9.24 -5.43 10.84
C ALA A 142 -8.87 -6.01 9.47
N VAL A 143 -8.66 -5.17 8.45
CA VAL A 143 -8.20 -5.63 7.13
C VAL A 143 -6.83 -6.30 7.22
N PHE A 144 -5.90 -5.71 7.97
CA PHE A 144 -4.56 -6.27 8.15
C PHE A 144 -4.60 -7.62 8.90
N GLU A 145 -5.33 -7.70 10.01
CA GLU A 145 -5.49 -8.92 10.79
C GLU A 145 -6.16 -10.04 9.99
N ARG A 146 -7.16 -9.72 9.16
CA ARG A 146 -7.71 -10.72 8.22
C ARG A 146 -6.65 -11.34 7.33
N HIS A 147 -5.71 -10.55 6.80
CA HIS A 147 -4.65 -11.10 5.96
C HIS A 147 -3.66 -11.96 6.74
N LEU A 148 -3.47 -11.68 8.03
CA LEU A 148 -2.65 -12.51 8.92
C LEU A 148 -3.35 -13.83 9.27
N ASP A 149 -4.66 -13.80 9.49
CA ASP A 149 -5.43 -14.94 10.01
C ASP A 149 -5.94 -15.87 8.91
N LEU A 150 -6.45 -15.30 7.82
CA LEU A 150 -7.06 -16.05 6.71
C LEU A 150 -6.15 -16.15 5.49
N GLY A 151 -4.96 -15.54 5.53
CA GLY A 151 -3.98 -15.56 4.45
C GLY A 151 -4.29 -14.58 3.32
N PRO A 152 -3.85 -14.86 2.08
CA PRO A 152 -4.05 -13.95 0.95
C PRO A 152 -5.51 -13.76 0.55
N LEU A 153 -5.80 -12.68 -0.16
CA LEU A 153 -7.10 -12.40 -0.75
C LEU A 153 -6.95 -12.20 -2.26
N TRP A 154 -7.66 -13.00 -3.03
CA TRP A 154 -7.56 -13.05 -4.49
C TRP A 154 -8.78 -12.41 -5.14
N ARG A 155 -8.61 -11.24 -5.76
CA ARG A 155 -9.70 -10.51 -6.42
C ARG A 155 -9.58 -10.62 -7.93
N PRO A 156 -10.62 -11.04 -8.67
CA PRO A 156 -10.51 -11.14 -10.12
C PRO A 156 -10.32 -9.76 -10.75
N ILE A 157 -9.59 -9.72 -11.87
CA ILE A 157 -9.46 -8.56 -12.74
C ILE A 157 -10.33 -8.83 -13.97
N LEU A 158 -11.46 -8.14 -14.05
CA LEU A 158 -12.43 -8.34 -15.11
C LEU A 158 -12.44 -7.15 -16.07
N GLU A 159 -12.34 -7.43 -17.37
CA GLU A 159 -12.34 -6.40 -18.41
C GLU A 159 -13.72 -5.76 -18.57
N ALA A 160 -13.74 -4.46 -18.84
CA ALA A 160 -14.98 -3.73 -19.06
C ALA A 160 -15.60 -4.13 -20.41
N GLY A 161 -16.85 -4.61 -20.38
CA GLY A 161 -17.61 -4.94 -21.59
C GLY A 161 -17.52 -6.39 -22.04
N THR A 162 -16.66 -7.21 -21.43
CA THR A 162 -16.59 -8.65 -21.69
C THR A 162 -17.54 -9.40 -20.75
N PRO A 163 -18.53 -10.15 -21.26
CA PRO A 163 -19.38 -11.00 -20.43
C PRO A 163 -18.55 -12.13 -19.79
N LEU A 164 -18.91 -12.51 -18.57
CA LEU A 164 -18.30 -13.65 -17.90
C LEU A 164 -18.78 -14.96 -18.52
N THR A 165 -17.84 -15.87 -18.76
CA THR A 165 -18.11 -17.25 -19.16
C THR A 165 -18.25 -18.16 -17.93
N ASN A 166 -18.79 -19.37 -18.09
CA ASN A 166 -18.85 -20.34 -16.99
C ASN A 166 -17.44 -20.70 -16.48
N ALA A 167 -16.45 -20.77 -17.37
CA ALA A 167 -15.06 -21.05 -16.99
C ALA A 167 -14.47 -19.94 -16.10
N ASP A 168 -14.85 -18.68 -16.36
CA ASP A 168 -14.45 -17.54 -15.52
C ASP A 168 -15.07 -17.67 -14.12
N LEU A 169 -16.36 -18.03 -14.05
CA LEU A 169 -17.08 -18.23 -12.80
C LEU A 169 -16.47 -19.36 -11.96
N ASP A 170 -16.12 -20.49 -12.58
CA ASP A 170 -15.46 -21.62 -11.91
C ASP A 170 -14.07 -21.22 -11.37
N SER A 171 -13.35 -20.39 -12.14
CA SER A 171 -12.04 -19.87 -11.73
C SER A 171 -12.16 -18.92 -10.55
N ILE A 172 -13.15 -18.00 -10.57
CA ILE A 172 -13.46 -17.11 -9.46
C ILE A 172 -13.84 -17.92 -8.21
N ALA A 173 -14.76 -18.88 -8.34
CA ALA A 173 -15.22 -19.71 -7.23
C ALA A 173 -14.04 -20.40 -6.53
N SER A 174 -13.23 -21.11 -7.31
CA SER A 174 -12.14 -21.90 -6.76
C SER A 174 -10.96 -21.07 -6.21
N VAL A 175 -10.66 -19.90 -6.78
CA VAL A 175 -9.52 -19.07 -6.37
C VAL A 175 -9.91 -18.07 -5.27
N SER A 176 -11.02 -17.35 -5.43
CA SER A 176 -11.44 -16.30 -4.49
C SER A 176 -12.20 -16.85 -3.28
N PHE A 177 -12.87 -18.01 -3.43
CA PHE A 177 -13.70 -18.58 -2.37
C PHE A 177 -13.17 -19.88 -1.73
N SER A 178 -12.09 -20.46 -2.27
CA SER A 178 -11.35 -21.62 -1.72
C SER A 178 -12.09 -22.97 -1.66
N SER A 179 -13.27 -23.09 -2.30
CA SER A 179 -13.94 -24.35 -2.69
C SER A 179 -15.13 -24.00 -3.61
N ASP A 180 -15.79 -25.00 -4.21
CA ASP A 180 -16.86 -24.89 -5.24
C ASP A 180 -18.11 -24.05 -4.86
N GLU A 181 -18.13 -23.41 -3.70
CA GLU A 181 -19.20 -22.54 -3.24
C GLU A 181 -18.85 -21.08 -3.48
N MET A 182 -18.80 -20.68 -4.75
CA MET A 182 -19.35 -19.37 -5.03
C MET A 182 -20.84 -19.46 -4.65
N PRO A 183 -21.40 -18.57 -3.82
CA PRO A 183 -22.82 -18.62 -3.50
C PRO A 183 -23.59 -18.68 -4.82
N VAL A 184 -24.46 -19.68 -5.01
CA VAL A 184 -25.21 -19.87 -6.28
C VAL A 184 -25.94 -18.57 -6.69
N GLN A 185 -26.39 -17.81 -5.70
CA GLN A 185 -26.97 -16.47 -5.85
C GLN A 185 -26.00 -15.45 -6.47
N LEU A 186 -24.72 -15.47 -6.06
CA LEU A 186 -23.68 -14.58 -6.60
C LEU A 186 -23.46 -14.83 -8.10
N GLY A 187 -23.47 -16.08 -8.54
CA GLY A 187 -23.34 -16.43 -9.96
C GLY A 187 -24.46 -15.86 -10.82
N SER A 188 -25.70 -15.94 -10.33
CA SER A 188 -26.85 -15.30 -11.01
C SER A 188 -26.83 -13.78 -10.95
N GLU A 189 -26.31 -13.18 -9.88
CA GLU A 189 -26.24 -11.72 -9.72
C GLU A 189 -25.19 -11.08 -10.64
N ILE A 190 -24.09 -11.78 -10.92
CA ILE A 190 -23.02 -11.27 -11.79
C ILE A 190 -23.21 -11.65 -13.26
N ALA A 191 -24.08 -12.61 -13.56
CA ALA A 191 -24.42 -12.99 -14.93
C ALA A 191 -25.01 -11.78 -15.69
N GLY A 192 -24.32 -11.33 -16.73
CA GLY A 192 -24.74 -10.20 -17.57
C GLY A 192 -24.36 -8.81 -17.02
N LEU A 193 -23.68 -8.71 -15.87
CA LEU A 193 -23.09 -7.45 -15.43
C LEU A 193 -21.84 -7.11 -16.26
N PRO A 194 -21.58 -5.83 -16.55
CA PRO A 194 -20.28 -5.40 -17.04
C PRO A 194 -19.17 -5.81 -16.06
N GLY A 195 -18.02 -6.25 -16.56
CA GLY A 195 -16.93 -6.82 -15.74
C GLY A 195 -16.57 -5.99 -14.50
N LYS A 196 -16.56 -4.65 -14.59
CA LYS A 196 -16.25 -3.83 -13.41
C LYS A 196 -17.30 -3.89 -12.30
N LYS A 197 -18.59 -3.96 -12.66
CA LYS A 197 -19.67 -4.14 -11.68
C LYS A 197 -19.63 -5.55 -11.08
N ALA A 198 -19.36 -6.56 -11.90
CA ALA A 198 -19.17 -7.93 -11.42
C ALA A 198 -18.00 -8.01 -10.42
N GLU A 199 -16.86 -7.37 -10.70
CA GLU A 199 -15.72 -7.29 -9.76
C GLU A 199 -16.15 -6.70 -8.41
N ASP A 200 -16.90 -5.59 -8.41
CA ASP A 200 -17.36 -4.96 -7.17
C ASP A 200 -18.31 -5.86 -6.37
N VAL A 201 -19.23 -6.58 -7.04
CA VAL A 201 -20.16 -7.52 -6.39
C VAL A 201 -19.41 -8.72 -5.81
N ILE A 202 -18.46 -9.30 -6.55
CA ILE A 202 -17.61 -10.41 -6.07
C ILE A 202 -16.82 -9.97 -4.85
N VAL A 203 -16.16 -8.81 -4.91
CA VAL A 203 -15.39 -8.30 -3.77
C VAL A 203 -16.30 -8.01 -2.58
N ALA A 204 -17.49 -7.47 -2.78
CA ALA A 204 -18.45 -7.26 -1.70
C ALA A 204 -18.83 -8.58 -1.01
N ALA A 205 -19.07 -9.65 -1.77
CA ALA A 205 -19.35 -10.98 -1.23
C ALA A 205 -18.16 -11.57 -0.47
N MET A 206 -16.93 -11.41 -0.98
CA MET A 206 -15.71 -11.80 -0.27
C MET A 206 -15.56 -11.06 1.06
N LEU A 207 -15.83 -9.75 1.07
CA LEU A 207 -15.76 -8.93 2.29
C LEU A 207 -16.85 -9.31 3.29
N ALA A 208 -18.07 -9.59 2.85
CA ALA A 208 -19.14 -10.03 3.74
C ALA A 208 -18.81 -11.36 4.45
N ARG A 209 -18.10 -12.26 3.76
CA ARG A 209 -17.62 -13.53 4.32
C ARG A 209 -16.44 -13.35 5.27
N ASP A 210 -15.42 -12.61 4.83
CA ASP A 210 -14.10 -12.58 5.50
C ASP A 210 -13.94 -11.44 6.52
N LEU A 211 -14.76 -10.41 6.40
CA LEU A 211 -14.75 -9.18 7.20
C LEU A 211 -16.20 -8.78 7.53
N PRO A 212 -16.92 -9.57 8.33
CA PRO A 212 -18.37 -9.44 8.54
C PRO A 212 -18.80 -8.16 9.28
N SER A 213 -17.93 -7.17 9.47
CA SER A 213 -18.37 -5.86 9.92
C SER A 213 -19.28 -5.23 8.84
N ASP A 214 -20.52 -4.91 9.20
CA ASP A 214 -21.56 -4.31 8.34
C ASP A 214 -21.19 -2.97 7.66
N ARG A 215 -19.95 -2.49 7.80
CA ARG A 215 -19.53 -1.12 7.50
C ARG A 215 -18.35 -1.02 6.54
N MET A 216 -17.89 -2.13 5.94
CA MET A 216 -16.75 -2.13 5.01
C MET A 216 -17.18 -2.29 3.55
N GLY A 217 -17.39 -1.15 2.88
CA GLY A 217 -17.63 -1.13 1.43
C GLY A 217 -16.36 -1.39 0.61
N VAL A 218 -16.52 -1.87 -0.62
CA VAL A 218 -15.44 -2.18 -1.58
C VAL A 218 -14.47 -1.02 -1.77
N ALA A 219 -15.00 0.21 -1.92
CA ALA A 219 -14.17 1.41 -2.11
C ALA A 219 -13.26 1.68 -0.90
N LEU A 220 -13.81 1.54 0.32
CA LEU A 220 -13.04 1.70 1.55
C LEU A 220 -11.97 0.61 1.65
N PHE A 221 -12.33 -0.64 1.42
CA PHE A 221 -11.37 -1.76 1.44
C PHE A 221 -10.19 -1.55 0.50
N ARG A 222 -10.43 -1.08 -0.74
CA ARG A 222 -9.36 -0.75 -1.70
C ARG A 222 -8.41 0.33 -1.15
N VAL A 223 -8.96 1.40 -0.57
CA VAL A 223 -8.16 2.47 0.06
C VAL A 223 -7.34 1.95 1.23
N LEU A 224 -7.91 1.07 2.06
CA LEU A 224 -7.20 0.45 3.17
C LEU A 224 -6.05 -0.44 2.69
N CYS A 225 -6.27 -1.24 1.64
CA CYS A 225 -5.21 -2.06 1.03
C CYS A 225 -4.06 -1.20 0.49
N ASP A 226 -4.37 -0.11 -0.24
CA ASP A 226 -3.37 0.82 -0.74
C ASP A 226 -2.57 1.46 0.41
N ARG A 227 -3.24 1.80 1.50
CA ARG A 227 -2.61 2.38 2.70
C ARG A 227 -1.70 1.36 3.40
N LEU A 228 -2.15 0.11 3.56
CA LEU A 228 -1.32 -0.98 4.11
C LEU A 228 -0.10 -1.28 3.22
N ASN A 229 -0.24 -1.16 1.89
CA ASN A 229 0.86 -1.26 0.96
C ASN A 229 1.85 -0.09 1.08
N SER A 230 1.35 1.15 1.18
CA SER A 230 2.19 2.33 1.46
C SER A 230 2.91 2.23 2.81
N LEU A 231 2.29 1.60 3.81
CA LEU A 231 2.89 1.25 5.10
C LEU A 231 3.92 0.11 5.03
N ARG A 232 4.07 -0.56 3.88
CA ARG A 232 4.97 -1.70 3.66
C ARG A 232 4.64 -2.92 4.54
N ILE A 233 3.37 -3.17 4.82
CA ILE A 233 2.93 -4.35 5.59
C ILE A 233 1.97 -5.27 4.83
N LEU A 234 1.61 -4.87 3.61
CA LEU A 234 0.81 -5.65 2.67
C LEU A 234 1.40 -5.48 1.27
N ASN A 235 1.56 -6.56 0.51
CA ASN A 235 1.88 -6.48 -0.91
C ASN A 235 0.62 -6.74 -1.74
N ILE A 236 0.59 -6.24 -2.97
CA ILE A 236 -0.49 -6.50 -3.92
C ILE A 236 0.14 -6.84 -5.27
N ARG A 237 0.06 -8.11 -5.67
CA ARG A 237 0.60 -8.56 -6.96
C ARG A 237 -0.50 -8.93 -7.95
N ARG A 238 -0.15 -8.94 -9.23
CA ARG A 238 -0.98 -9.54 -10.27
C ARG A 238 -0.55 -10.99 -10.44
N ALA A 239 -1.51 -11.90 -10.49
CA ALA A 239 -1.23 -13.32 -10.68
C ALA A 239 -2.25 -13.91 -11.65
N SER A 240 -1.80 -14.79 -12.54
CA SER A 240 -2.67 -15.55 -13.43
C SER A 240 -3.00 -16.89 -12.79
N ALA A 241 -4.28 -17.21 -12.67
CA ALA A 241 -4.75 -18.48 -12.14
C ALA A 241 -5.95 -18.94 -12.97
N LYS A 242 -5.93 -20.18 -13.46
CA LYS A 242 -7.00 -20.77 -14.28
C LYS A 242 -7.52 -19.79 -15.33
N HIS A 243 -6.70 -19.43 -16.33
CA HIS A 243 -7.00 -18.51 -17.44
C HIS A 243 -7.46 -17.08 -17.11
N LEU A 244 -7.72 -16.75 -15.84
CA LEU A 244 -8.04 -15.41 -15.37
C LEU A 244 -6.85 -14.77 -14.67
N GLU A 245 -6.90 -13.45 -14.59
CA GLU A 245 -5.97 -12.67 -13.77
C GLU A 245 -6.64 -12.20 -12.49
N PHE A 246 -5.84 -12.16 -11.44
CA PHE A 246 -6.24 -11.76 -10.11
C PHE A 246 -5.28 -10.73 -9.55
N LEU A 247 -5.79 -9.88 -8.67
CA LEU A 247 -5.00 -9.16 -7.69
C LEU A 247 -4.97 -9.98 -6.41
N GLU A 248 -3.80 -10.53 -6.08
CA GLU A 248 -3.56 -11.16 -4.79
C GLU A 248 -2.98 -10.11 -3.83
N SER A 249 -3.68 -9.85 -2.72
CA SER A 249 -3.13 -9.09 -1.60
C SER A 249 -2.73 -10.03 -0.46
N TYR A 250 -1.53 -9.86 0.08
CA TYR A 250 -1.01 -10.70 1.16
C TYR A 250 -0.18 -9.90 2.16
N ALA A 251 -0.24 -10.28 3.44
CA ALA A 251 0.57 -9.66 4.48
C ALA A 251 2.04 -10.11 4.38
N VAL A 252 2.95 -9.18 4.64
CA VAL A 252 4.40 -9.44 4.79
C VAL A 252 4.82 -9.40 6.26
N ALA A 253 3.87 -9.61 7.15
CA ALA A 253 4.03 -9.64 8.59
C ALA A 253 3.43 -10.94 9.17
N CYS A 254 3.76 -11.25 10.41
CA CYS A 254 3.33 -12.46 11.10
C CYS A 254 2.85 -12.17 12.53
N ARG A 255 1.98 -13.03 13.09
CA ARG A 255 1.58 -12.95 14.51
C ARG A 255 2.65 -13.50 15.45
N SER A 256 3.35 -14.55 15.03
CA SER A 256 4.42 -15.19 15.78
C SER A 256 5.79 -14.82 15.19
N ASN A 257 6.82 -14.90 16.03
CA ASN A 257 8.20 -14.66 15.59
C ASN A 257 8.62 -15.76 14.60
N PRO A 258 8.91 -15.43 13.33
CA PRO A 258 9.32 -16.43 12.35
C PRO A 258 10.80 -16.83 12.49
N GLY A 259 11.55 -16.25 13.44
CA GLY A 259 12.96 -16.56 13.70
C GLY A 259 13.96 -15.88 12.76
N ASP A 260 13.50 -15.31 11.65
CA ASP A 260 14.34 -14.57 10.71
C ASP A 260 14.63 -13.14 11.22
N LYS A 261 15.90 -12.73 11.12
CA LYS A 261 16.44 -11.50 11.74
C LYS A 261 15.92 -10.20 11.13
N TRP A 262 15.29 -10.25 9.95
CA TRP A 262 14.66 -9.05 9.37
C TRP A 262 13.23 -8.80 9.85
N TYR A 263 12.67 -9.69 10.67
CA TYR A 263 11.41 -9.42 11.34
C TYR A 263 11.66 -8.67 12.64
N THR A 264 10.91 -7.60 12.83
CA THR A 264 10.99 -6.79 14.04
C THR A 264 9.65 -6.80 14.75
N GLU A 265 9.68 -7.00 16.08
CA GLU A 265 8.47 -6.88 16.90
C GLU A 265 7.94 -5.44 16.82
N LEU A 266 6.64 -5.32 16.58
CA LEU A 266 5.87 -4.10 16.59
C LEU A 266 4.74 -4.26 17.59
N VAL A 267 4.66 -3.30 18.52
CA VAL A 267 3.52 -3.17 19.43
C VAL A 267 2.67 -1.98 18.99
N ALA A 268 1.39 -2.21 18.77
CA ALA A 268 0.40 -1.16 18.49
C ALA A 268 -0.64 -1.13 19.62
N ASN A 269 -0.95 0.08 20.09
CA ASN A 269 -1.99 0.29 21.09
C ASN A 269 -3.31 0.56 20.39
N GLY A 270 -4.33 -0.26 20.64
CA GLY A 270 -5.69 -0.01 20.21
C GLY A 270 -6.29 1.26 20.83
N PRO A 271 -7.41 1.75 20.28
CA PRO A 271 -8.09 2.93 20.80
C PRO A 271 -8.62 2.75 22.22
N GLU A 272 -8.88 1.51 22.66
CA GLU A 272 -9.34 1.19 24.02
C GLU A 272 -8.21 0.72 24.95
N GLY A 273 -6.95 0.80 24.47
CA GLY A 273 -5.76 0.42 25.23
C GLY A 273 -5.35 -1.04 25.06
N GLU A 274 -5.96 -1.78 24.14
CA GLU A 274 -5.53 -3.14 23.80
C GLU A 274 -4.13 -3.15 23.20
N LEU A 275 -3.35 -4.20 23.48
CA LEU A 275 -2.01 -4.34 22.91
C LEU A 275 -2.03 -5.37 21.80
N PHE A 276 -1.73 -4.92 20.59
CA PHE A 276 -1.54 -5.79 19.43
C PHE A 276 -0.05 -5.97 19.16
N ARG A 277 0.37 -7.22 19.00
CA ARG A 277 1.75 -7.58 18.68
C ARG A 277 1.85 -8.21 17.30
N TYR A 278 2.79 -7.71 16.52
CA TYR A 278 3.07 -8.18 15.17
C TYR A 278 4.58 -8.29 14.96
N PHE A 279 4.99 -9.15 14.03
CA PHE A 279 6.35 -9.22 13.52
C PHE A 279 6.33 -8.71 12.09
N ILE A 280 6.86 -7.52 11.87
CA ILE A 280 6.87 -6.88 10.55
C ILE A 280 8.19 -7.13 9.83
N SER A 281 8.12 -7.47 8.54
CA SER A 281 9.28 -7.65 7.69
C SER A 281 9.87 -6.28 7.30
N ASP A 282 11.08 -6.01 7.76
CA ASP A 282 11.81 -4.77 7.46
C ASP A 282 13.29 -5.10 7.23
N PRO A 283 13.64 -5.71 6.08
CA PRO A 283 15.03 -6.03 5.72
C PRO A 283 15.94 -4.81 5.80
N ASP A 284 17.19 -5.02 6.23
CA ASP A 284 18.24 -4.00 6.04
C ASP A 284 18.83 -4.12 4.64
N PRO A 285 18.60 -3.14 3.73
CA PRO A 285 19.15 -3.20 2.38
C PRO A 285 20.68 -3.11 2.36
N GLU A 286 21.32 -2.57 3.41
CA GLU A 286 22.79 -2.50 3.52
C GLU A 286 23.41 -3.84 3.92
N SER A 287 22.62 -4.78 4.46
CA SER A 287 23.11 -6.07 4.89
C SER A 287 23.49 -6.95 3.70
N LYS A 288 24.74 -7.42 3.68
CA LYS A 288 25.23 -8.36 2.66
C LYS A 288 24.45 -9.66 2.63
N SER A 289 23.96 -10.15 3.76
CA SER A 289 23.13 -11.36 3.80
C SER A 289 21.76 -11.15 3.14
N VAL A 290 21.18 -9.95 3.30
CA VAL A 290 19.91 -9.59 2.64
C VAL A 290 20.12 -9.44 1.13
N GLN A 291 21.17 -8.72 0.72
CA GLN A 291 21.55 -8.56 -0.69
C GLN A 291 21.76 -9.92 -1.37
N GLN A 292 22.46 -10.84 -0.72
CA GLN A 292 22.70 -12.18 -1.23
C GLN A 292 21.41 -12.99 -1.37
N ARG A 293 20.54 -12.99 -0.34
CA ARG A 293 19.24 -13.68 -0.39
C ARG A 293 18.35 -13.15 -1.52
N ILE A 294 18.29 -11.84 -1.69
CA ILE A 294 17.56 -11.22 -2.82
C ILE A 294 18.14 -11.71 -4.15
N ALA A 295 19.46 -11.70 -4.31
CA ALA A 295 20.10 -12.17 -5.53
C ALA A 295 19.82 -13.67 -5.80
N ASP A 296 19.83 -14.51 -4.77
CA ASP A 296 19.54 -15.93 -4.90
C ASP A 296 18.08 -16.18 -5.27
N SER A 297 17.13 -15.51 -4.63
CA SER A 297 15.70 -15.59 -5.00
C SER A 297 15.43 -15.05 -6.40
N ILE A 298 16.13 -14.01 -6.87
CA ILE A 298 16.06 -13.56 -8.28
C ILE A 298 16.49 -14.68 -9.22
N ARG A 299 17.58 -15.39 -8.91
CA ARG A 299 18.03 -16.54 -9.73
C ARG A 299 17.03 -17.69 -9.70
N ILE A 300 16.30 -17.88 -8.60
CA ILE A 300 15.20 -18.86 -8.52
C ILE A 300 14.05 -18.41 -9.43
N ALA A 301 13.64 -17.14 -9.36
CA ALA A 301 12.60 -16.56 -10.22
C ALA A 301 12.93 -16.70 -11.73
N PHE A 302 14.20 -16.57 -12.11
CA PHE A 302 14.63 -16.79 -13.51
C PHE A 302 14.43 -18.21 -14.02
N LYS A 303 14.29 -19.20 -13.13
CA LYS A 303 14.00 -20.59 -13.49
C LYS A 303 12.50 -20.84 -13.69
N THR A 304 11.65 -19.98 -13.14
CA THR A 304 10.19 -20.13 -13.17
C THR A 304 9.52 -19.23 -14.19
N LEU A 305 10.13 -18.08 -14.49
CA LEU A 305 9.60 -17.09 -15.43
C LEU A 305 10.09 -17.34 -16.84
N GLU A 306 9.27 -16.98 -17.82
CA GLU A 306 9.67 -16.95 -19.22
C GLU A 306 10.52 -15.70 -19.50
N SER A 307 11.66 -15.90 -20.16
CA SER A 307 12.51 -14.79 -20.60
C SER A 307 12.21 -14.40 -22.04
N GLU A 308 12.28 -13.11 -22.35
CA GLU A 308 12.24 -12.57 -23.71
C GLU A 308 13.62 -12.02 -24.07
N ALA A 309 14.28 -12.62 -25.05
CA ALA A 309 15.67 -12.30 -25.43
C ALA A 309 16.66 -12.34 -24.23
N GLY A 310 16.42 -13.25 -23.27
CA GLY A 310 17.24 -13.41 -22.06
C GLY A 310 16.97 -12.37 -20.97
N TYR A 311 16.00 -11.47 -21.15
CA TYR A 311 15.51 -10.57 -20.11
C TYR A 311 14.20 -11.07 -19.50
N TYR A 312 14.03 -10.81 -18.22
CA TYR A 312 12.82 -11.11 -17.46
C TYR A 312 12.12 -9.81 -17.09
N ASP A 313 10.79 -9.84 -17.05
CA ASP A 313 9.98 -8.71 -16.59
C ASP A 313 10.22 -8.49 -15.09
N LEU A 314 10.84 -7.36 -14.74
CA LEU A 314 11.29 -7.09 -13.37
C LEU A 314 10.13 -7.03 -12.36
N PRO A 315 8.96 -6.47 -12.68
CA PRO A 315 7.77 -6.65 -11.86
C PRO A 315 7.39 -8.11 -11.55
N ASP A 316 7.47 -9.05 -12.51
CA ASP A 316 7.19 -10.47 -12.23
C ASP A 316 8.24 -11.08 -11.30
N VAL A 317 9.52 -10.75 -11.53
CA VAL A 317 10.62 -11.17 -10.66
C VAL A 317 10.41 -10.65 -9.24
N ARG A 318 10.03 -9.37 -9.10
CA ARG A 318 9.72 -8.73 -7.82
C ARG A 318 8.60 -9.47 -7.10
N ASP A 319 7.50 -9.75 -7.80
CA ASP A 319 6.33 -10.41 -7.22
C ASP A 319 6.69 -11.78 -6.64
N LEU A 320 7.45 -12.60 -7.39
CA LEU A 320 7.92 -13.91 -6.92
C LEU A 320 8.90 -13.80 -5.74
N VAL A 321 9.88 -12.91 -5.82
CA VAL A 321 10.89 -12.76 -4.76
C VAL A 321 10.23 -12.23 -3.48
N CYS A 322 9.33 -11.26 -3.58
CA CYS A 322 8.64 -10.71 -2.42
C CYS A 322 7.68 -11.72 -1.78
N GLU A 323 7.05 -12.59 -2.56
CA GLU A 323 6.23 -13.69 -2.07
C GLU A 323 7.08 -14.75 -1.35
N GLU A 324 8.16 -15.21 -1.99
CA GLU A 324 9.09 -16.21 -1.46
C GLU A 324 9.71 -15.75 -0.14
N LEU A 325 10.24 -14.52 -0.13
CA LEU A 325 10.95 -13.96 1.01
C LEU A 325 10.03 -13.30 2.04
N ARG A 326 8.74 -13.12 1.72
CA ARG A 326 7.78 -12.39 2.56
C ARG A 326 8.31 -11.00 2.98
N ILE A 327 8.82 -10.26 1.99
CA ILE A 327 9.32 -8.88 2.18
C ILE A 327 8.46 -7.87 1.41
N PRO A 328 8.41 -6.60 1.85
CA PRO A 328 7.75 -5.56 1.09
C PRO A 328 8.40 -5.31 -0.27
N GLU A 329 7.62 -4.97 -1.30
CA GLU A 329 8.13 -4.60 -2.64
C GLU A 329 9.20 -3.51 -2.58
N ALA A 330 8.99 -2.50 -1.74
CA ALA A 330 9.96 -1.42 -1.57
C ALA A 330 11.28 -1.89 -0.96
N SER A 331 11.26 -2.93 -0.12
CA SER A 331 12.48 -3.52 0.45
C SER A 331 13.24 -4.35 -0.58
N PHE A 332 12.52 -5.01 -1.51
CA PHE A 332 13.15 -5.61 -2.69
C PHE A 332 13.81 -4.55 -3.57
N ASP A 333 13.11 -3.46 -3.91
CA ASP A 333 13.65 -2.39 -4.76
C ASP A 333 14.91 -1.76 -4.13
N GLU A 334 14.86 -1.44 -2.84
CA GLU A 334 16.01 -0.92 -2.08
C GLU A 334 17.19 -1.91 -2.09
N GLY A 335 16.94 -3.20 -1.83
CA GLY A 335 17.98 -4.23 -1.83
C GLY A 335 18.57 -4.51 -3.22
N LEU A 336 17.73 -4.55 -4.26
CA LEU A 336 18.16 -4.74 -5.64
C LEU A 336 19.04 -3.58 -6.11
N ILE A 337 18.70 -2.33 -5.77
CA ILE A 337 19.55 -1.17 -6.06
C ILE A 337 20.94 -1.37 -5.44
N ARG A 338 21.04 -1.84 -4.19
CA ARG A 338 22.33 -2.13 -3.55
C ARG A 338 23.11 -3.26 -4.22
N VAL A 339 22.41 -4.27 -4.75
CA VAL A 339 23.05 -5.33 -5.55
C VAL A 339 23.60 -4.77 -6.86
N LEU A 340 22.83 -3.92 -7.54
CA LEU A 340 23.23 -3.28 -8.81
C LEU A 340 24.35 -2.24 -8.62
N ASP A 341 24.41 -1.59 -7.47
CA ASP A 341 25.47 -0.64 -7.09
C ASP A 341 26.80 -1.35 -6.75
N SER A 342 26.81 -2.68 -6.63
CA SER A 342 28.04 -3.43 -6.33
C SER A 342 29.00 -3.44 -7.52
N SER A 343 30.32 -3.48 -7.23
CA SER A 343 31.38 -3.46 -8.25
C SER A 343 31.31 -4.62 -9.24
N THR A 344 30.68 -5.73 -8.85
CA THR A 344 30.48 -6.93 -9.67
C THR A 344 29.02 -7.34 -9.59
N SER A 345 28.11 -6.47 -10.06
CA SER A 345 26.68 -6.79 -10.08
C SER A 345 26.43 -8.09 -10.86
N PRO A 346 25.78 -9.09 -10.23
CA PRO A 346 25.41 -10.34 -10.90
C PRO A 346 24.23 -10.15 -11.88
N PHE A 347 23.71 -8.92 -12.00
CA PHE A 347 22.56 -8.61 -12.84
C PHE A 347 22.82 -7.42 -13.76
N THR A 348 22.22 -7.48 -14.93
CA THR A 348 22.06 -6.36 -15.86
C THR A 348 20.59 -5.98 -15.92
N VAL A 349 20.30 -4.68 -15.97
CA VAL A 349 18.93 -4.15 -16.06
C VAL A 349 18.73 -3.36 -17.35
N ALA A 350 17.49 -3.36 -17.85
CA ALA A 350 17.10 -2.65 -19.07
C ALA A 350 15.69 -2.04 -18.94
N LEU A 351 15.32 -1.25 -19.95
CA LEU A 351 14.02 -0.58 -20.02
C LEU A 351 13.33 -0.93 -21.34
N ARG A 352 12.08 -1.35 -21.24
CA ARG A 352 11.11 -1.43 -22.33
C ARG A 352 9.96 -0.47 -21.99
N TYR A 353 9.79 0.59 -22.78
CA TYR A 353 8.77 1.62 -22.49
C TYR A 353 7.35 1.07 -22.55
N GLU A 354 7.12 0.11 -23.45
CA GLU A 354 5.87 -0.63 -23.55
C GLU A 354 5.69 -1.47 -22.27
N ARG A 355 4.48 -1.47 -21.71
CA ARG A 355 4.06 -2.22 -20.50
C ARG A 355 4.28 -1.56 -19.12
N ILE A 356 4.69 -0.29 -19.04
CA ILE A 356 4.67 0.44 -17.75
C ILE A 356 3.21 0.77 -17.37
N SER A 357 2.82 0.45 -16.14
CA SER A 357 1.49 0.79 -15.61
C SER A 357 1.54 1.08 -14.11
N ALA A 358 0.47 1.69 -13.57
CA ALA A 358 0.37 1.98 -12.13
C ALA A 358 0.45 0.73 -11.25
N ARG A 359 0.15 -0.44 -11.81
CA ARG A 359 0.21 -1.75 -11.15
C ARG A 359 1.51 -2.51 -11.43
N ARG A 360 2.26 -2.15 -12.47
CA ARG A 360 3.54 -2.76 -12.88
C ARG A 360 4.59 -1.67 -12.92
N LYS A 361 5.00 -1.23 -11.73
CA LYS A 361 5.90 -0.09 -11.58
C LYS A 361 7.33 -0.50 -11.97
N PRO A 362 8.05 0.33 -12.73
CA PRO A 362 9.47 0.11 -12.96
C PRO A 362 10.25 0.25 -11.65
N LEU A 363 11.45 -0.34 -11.59
CA LEU A 363 12.46 0.01 -10.61
C LEU A 363 12.99 1.41 -10.93
N PHE A 364 12.89 2.31 -9.95
CA PHE A 364 13.47 3.63 -10.00
C PHE A 364 14.78 3.66 -9.20
N ARG A 365 15.90 3.90 -9.87
CA ARG A 365 17.21 4.06 -9.23
C ARG A 365 17.57 5.55 -9.15
N PRO A 366 17.60 6.14 -7.94
CA PRO A 366 18.03 7.53 -7.77
C PRO A 366 19.55 7.67 -8.00
N GLY A 367 19.96 8.73 -8.68
CA GLY A 367 21.36 9.04 -8.99
C GLY A 367 21.49 10.42 -9.68
N GLU A 368 22.68 10.77 -10.17
CA GLU A 368 22.90 12.02 -10.92
C GLU A 368 22.04 12.11 -12.18
N SER A 369 21.87 10.98 -12.87
CA SER A 369 20.77 10.75 -13.81
C SER A 369 19.83 9.70 -13.20
N SER A 370 18.55 10.04 -13.05
CA SER A 370 17.56 9.08 -12.58
C SER A 370 17.36 7.99 -13.64
N GLN A 371 17.41 6.72 -13.24
CA GLN A 371 17.29 5.59 -14.16
C GLN A 371 16.04 4.78 -13.86
N LEU A 372 15.40 4.27 -14.92
CA LEU A 372 14.23 3.42 -14.85
C LEU A 372 14.49 2.09 -15.53
N PHE A 373 14.07 1.02 -14.87
CA PHE A 373 14.22 -0.33 -15.38
C PHE A 373 12.95 -1.13 -15.16
N ASN A 374 12.53 -1.90 -16.15
CA ASN A 374 11.46 -2.89 -15.99
C ASN A 374 11.85 -4.27 -16.56
N LEU A 375 13.13 -4.42 -16.95
CA LEU A 375 13.72 -5.67 -17.38
C LEU A 375 14.98 -5.95 -16.56
N ILE A 376 15.24 -7.23 -16.30
CA ILE A 376 16.45 -7.70 -15.59
C ILE A 376 16.93 -9.01 -16.20
N ARG A 377 18.24 -9.25 -16.19
CA ARG A 377 18.85 -10.53 -16.57
C ARG A 377 20.07 -10.85 -15.69
N GLY A 378 20.46 -12.12 -15.64
CA GLY A 378 21.74 -12.53 -15.09
C GLY A 378 22.91 -12.00 -15.92
N SER A 379 23.96 -11.52 -15.25
CA SER A 379 25.28 -11.31 -15.87
C SER A 379 25.90 -12.69 -16.08
N GLN A 380 26.42 -12.95 -17.29
CA GLN A 380 27.13 -14.19 -17.62
C GLN A 380 28.43 -14.33 -16.86
#